data_AF-A0A1J4RJ89-F1
#
_entry.id   AF-A0A1J4RJ89-F1
#
_cell.length_a   1.000
_cell.length_b   1.000
_cell.length_c   1.000
_cell.angle_alpha   90.00
_cell.angle_beta   90.00
_cell.angle_gamma   90.00
#
_symmetry.space_group_name_H-M   'P 1'
#
loop_
_entity.id
_entity.type
_entity.pdbx_description
1 polymer ?
#
loop_
_entity_poly.entity_id
_entity_poly.type
_entity_poly.pdbx_seq_one_letter_code
_entity_poly.pdbx_strand_id
1 'polypeptide(L)'
;MGGGSWGAFTAGALEVLLPVLDSIGDIKIISGTSAGAINGAVATSGLNDKGAHEAVRRLKAVWDRVKGVGYLVNHLVAPCNMDFMLPSKDRWPNIPGQYLSLMTAFQAANPLLVTGVPQYLSNLVKTSIPDWQSVQEGRVKCAVNTVQEHVLTGQTDHLILTGRDLTPDGITASAALKRMGNHQIWDNPNMRGPQYIYRDGGYIQNPPLEPLIDANPTDIIMIILHDHTAPEADPSLALDKMYDREIHTDLARLTLHDSNLIRIHAIQIEMSDGAINGWHLNDTSKLNASPKFIDALYEAGRVAAKKWLIENRDHLGSESTYRPKDHAVAELAASGLHY
;
A
#
# COMPACT_ATOMS: atom_id res chain seq x y z
N MET A 1 -4.63 0.98 -0.85
CA MET A 1 -3.50 1.85 -0.42
C MET A 1 -2.31 1.02 0.02
N GLY A 2 -1.13 1.63 0.12
CA GLY A 2 0.04 1.01 0.74
C GLY A 2 0.50 1.74 2.00
N GLY A 3 1.35 1.06 2.77
CA GLY A 3 1.83 1.51 4.08
C GLY A 3 2.79 0.50 4.70
N GLY A 4 3.77 0.02 3.92
CA GLY A 4 4.71 -1.01 4.37
C GLY A 4 4.04 -2.32 4.80
N SER A 5 4.37 -2.81 5.99
CA SER A 5 3.83 -4.06 6.56
C SER A 5 2.31 -4.07 6.69
N TRP A 6 1.67 -2.90 6.79
CA TRP A 6 0.22 -2.77 6.84
C TRP A 6 -0.45 -3.22 5.53
N GLY A 7 0.31 -3.38 4.44
CA GLY A 7 -0.16 -4.09 3.26
C GLY A 7 -0.66 -5.51 3.54
N ALA A 8 -0.27 -6.13 4.66
CA ALA A 8 -0.80 -7.43 5.08
C ALA A 8 -2.31 -7.38 5.33
N PHE A 9 -2.82 -6.27 5.88
CA PHE A 9 -4.26 -6.02 6.02
C PHE A 9 -4.94 -6.03 4.64
N THR A 10 -4.34 -5.37 3.65
CA THR A 10 -4.87 -5.37 2.28
C THR A 10 -4.92 -6.77 1.71
N ALA A 11 -3.88 -7.59 1.90
CA ALA A 11 -3.86 -8.97 1.39
C ALA A 11 -4.89 -9.86 2.09
N GLY A 12 -5.11 -9.69 3.40
CA GLY A 12 -6.16 -10.38 4.13
C GLY A 12 -7.56 -9.97 3.68
N ALA A 13 -7.78 -8.68 3.42
CA ALA A 13 -9.04 -8.20 2.85
C ALA A 13 -9.27 -8.79 1.44
N LEU A 14 -8.25 -8.79 0.58
CA LEU A 14 -8.31 -9.37 -0.76
C LEU A 14 -8.55 -10.89 -0.74
N GLU A 15 -8.06 -11.63 0.27
CA GLU A 15 -8.38 -13.06 0.44
C GLU A 15 -9.89 -13.31 0.47
N VAL A 16 -10.62 -12.41 1.11
CA VAL A 16 -12.07 -12.54 1.30
C VAL A 16 -12.84 -11.94 0.13
N LEU A 17 -12.39 -10.78 -0.38
CA LEU A 17 -13.11 -10.03 -1.41
C LEU A 17 -12.99 -10.66 -2.79
N LEU A 18 -11.79 -11.04 -3.22
CA LEU A 18 -11.54 -11.45 -4.61
C LEU A 18 -12.46 -12.59 -5.06
N PRO A 19 -12.65 -13.69 -4.29
CA PRO A 19 -13.54 -14.77 -4.72
C PRO A 19 -14.99 -14.32 -4.90
N VAL A 20 -15.46 -13.40 -4.07
CA VAL A 20 -16.84 -12.88 -4.17
C VAL A 20 -16.95 -11.94 -5.36
N LEU A 21 -16.03 -10.99 -5.52
CA LEU A 21 -16.04 -10.01 -6.60
C LEU A 21 -15.93 -10.66 -7.98
N ASP A 22 -15.03 -11.63 -8.13
CA ASP A 22 -14.83 -12.41 -9.37
C ASP A 22 -16.06 -13.26 -9.73
N SER A 23 -16.93 -13.58 -8.75
CA SER A 23 -18.17 -14.34 -8.98
C SER A 23 -19.39 -13.49 -9.34
N ILE A 24 -19.38 -12.19 -9.02
CA ILE A 24 -20.55 -11.31 -9.19
C ILE A 24 -20.34 -10.24 -10.26
N GLY A 25 -19.10 -9.97 -10.65
CA GLY A 25 -18.79 -8.89 -11.58
C GLY A 25 -17.42 -8.99 -12.20
N ASP A 26 -17.12 -7.99 -13.02
CA ASP A 26 -15.87 -7.90 -13.75
C ASP A 26 -14.87 -6.97 -13.04
N ILE A 27 -13.82 -7.54 -12.44
CA ILE A 27 -12.71 -6.76 -11.91
C ILE A 27 -11.91 -6.17 -13.08
N LYS A 28 -12.16 -4.90 -13.41
CA LYS A 28 -11.51 -4.22 -14.54
C LYS A 28 -10.05 -3.88 -14.29
N ILE A 29 -9.76 -3.31 -13.12
CA ILE A 29 -8.43 -2.77 -12.79
C ILE A 29 -8.16 -2.81 -11.29
N ILE A 30 -6.90 -3.07 -10.92
CA ILE A 30 -6.40 -2.92 -9.56
C ILE A 30 -5.33 -1.83 -9.53
N SER A 31 -5.57 -0.78 -8.75
CA SER A 31 -4.61 0.30 -8.51
C SER A 31 -3.93 0.17 -7.15
N GLY A 32 -2.63 0.40 -7.07
CA GLY A 32 -1.87 0.26 -5.84
C GLY A 32 -0.61 1.13 -5.78
N THR A 33 -0.25 1.51 -4.56
CA THR A 33 0.98 2.25 -4.24
C THR A 33 1.70 1.54 -3.11
N SER A 34 3.03 1.59 -3.06
CA SER A 34 3.81 0.95 -1.99
C SER A 34 3.52 -0.55 -1.85
N ALA A 35 3.29 -1.05 -0.65
CA ALA A 35 2.84 -2.44 -0.45
C ALA A 35 1.53 -2.78 -1.19
N GLY A 36 0.69 -1.78 -1.48
CA GLY A 36 -0.49 -1.92 -2.33
C GLY A 36 -0.15 -2.21 -3.79
N ALA A 37 0.97 -1.70 -4.31
CA ALA A 37 1.45 -2.01 -5.66
C ALA A 37 1.86 -3.48 -5.78
N ILE A 38 2.58 -4.00 -4.78
CA ILE A 38 2.96 -5.42 -4.70
C ILE A 38 1.71 -6.31 -4.64
N ASN A 39 0.78 -6.01 -3.73
CA ASN A 39 -0.47 -6.74 -3.61
C ASN A 39 -1.28 -6.67 -4.92
N GLY A 40 -1.39 -5.49 -5.53
CA GLY A 40 -2.16 -5.27 -6.74
C GLY A 40 -1.60 -6.03 -7.95
N ALA A 41 -0.28 -5.98 -8.16
CA ALA A 41 0.38 -6.72 -9.25
C ALA A 41 0.24 -8.24 -9.08
N VAL A 42 0.42 -8.75 -7.86
CA VAL A 42 0.32 -10.19 -7.58
C VAL A 42 -1.13 -10.68 -7.68
N ALA A 43 -2.10 -9.90 -7.18
CA ALA A 43 -3.51 -10.20 -7.32
C ALA A 43 -3.93 -10.22 -8.80
N THR A 44 -3.54 -9.19 -9.56
CA THR A 44 -3.80 -9.08 -11.00
C THR A 44 -3.23 -10.29 -11.75
N SER A 45 -1.99 -10.67 -11.43
CA SER A 45 -1.35 -11.83 -12.05
C SER A 45 -2.11 -13.13 -11.81
N GLY A 46 -2.62 -13.36 -10.59
CA GLY A 46 -3.39 -14.55 -10.28
C GLY A 46 -4.78 -14.55 -10.91
N LEU A 47 -5.45 -13.39 -10.92
CA LEU A 47 -6.76 -13.20 -11.56
C LEU A 47 -6.70 -13.51 -13.06
N ASN A 48 -5.66 -13.05 -13.74
CA ASN A 48 -5.45 -13.29 -15.17
C ASN A 48 -4.92 -14.70 -15.51
N ASP A 49 -4.51 -15.50 -14.52
CA ASP A 49 -4.07 -16.89 -14.74
C ASP A 49 -5.22 -17.89 -14.47
N LYS A 50 -5.67 -18.00 -13.21
CA LYS A 50 -6.66 -19.00 -12.77
C LYS A 50 -7.75 -18.39 -11.89
N GLY A 51 -7.97 -17.08 -11.99
CA GLY A 51 -8.99 -16.36 -11.24
C GLY A 51 -8.64 -16.12 -9.76
N ALA A 52 -9.65 -15.74 -8.99
CA ALA A 52 -9.47 -15.23 -7.63
C ALA A 52 -8.71 -16.17 -6.69
N HIS A 53 -8.95 -17.48 -6.74
CA HIS A 53 -8.29 -18.43 -5.84
C HIS A 53 -6.76 -18.46 -6.04
N GLU A 54 -6.29 -18.31 -7.27
CA GLU A 54 -4.85 -18.23 -7.55
C GLU A 54 -4.25 -16.89 -7.11
N ALA A 55 -4.99 -15.79 -7.28
CA ALA A 55 -4.61 -14.49 -6.74
C ALA A 55 -4.40 -14.54 -5.22
N VAL A 56 -5.36 -15.13 -4.50
CA VAL A 56 -5.28 -15.33 -3.04
C VAL A 56 -4.09 -16.20 -2.66
N ARG A 57 -3.88 -17.33 -3.36
CA ARG A 57 -2.75 -18.22 -3.10
C ARG A 57 -1.40 -17.50 -3.25
N ARG A 58 -1.23 -16.69 -4.30
CA ARG A 58 0.00 -15.92 -4.54
C ARG A 58 0.20 -14.81 -3.52
N LEU A 59 -0.86 -14.07 -3.18
CA LEU A 59 -0.82 -13.06 -2.11
C LEU A 59 -0.35 -13.69 -0.80
N LYS A 60 -0.92 -14.83 -0.40
CA LYS A 60 -0.48 -15.55 0.81
C LYS A 60 1.00 -15.91 0.76
N ALA A 61 1.47 -16.45 -0.36
CA ALA A 61 2.88 -16.83 -0.54
C ALA A 61 3.84 -15.64 -0.45
N VAL A 62 3.46 -14.47 -0.96
CA VAL A 62 4.25 -13.22 -0.82
C VAL A 62 4.39 -12.86 0.65
N TRP A 63 3.29 -12.80 1.39
CA TRP A 63 3.31 -12.39 2.79
C TRP A 63 3.99 -13.43 3.70
N ASP A 64 3.89 -14.72 3.38
CA ASP A 64 4.67 -15.76 4.07
C ASP A 64 6.19 -15.58 3.88
N ARG A 65 6.64 -15.16 2.68
CA ARG A 65 8.06 -14.80 2.44
C ARG A 65 8.47 -13.54 3.21
N VAL A 66 7.63 -12.50 3.22
CA VAL A 66 7.87 -11.27 4.01
C VAL A 66 8.05 -11.60 5.49
N LYS A 67 7.20 -12.48 6.06
CA LYS A 67 7.32 -12.96 7.44
C LYS A 67 8.65 -13.67 7.69
N GLY A 68 9.08 -14.52 6.75
CA GLY A 68 10.36 -15.24 6.87
C GLY A 68 11.56 -14.32 7.02
N VAL A 69 11.61 -13.21 6.27
CA VAL A 69 12.67 -12.20 6.39
C VAL A 69 12.50 -11.31 7.62
N GLY A 70 11.27 -10.92 7.93
CA GLY A 70 10.97 -10.11 9.10
C GLY A 70 11.31 -10.80 10.42
N TYR A 71 11.21 -12.14 10.49
CA TYR A 71 11.69 -12.92 11.62
C TYR A 71 13.19 -12.69 11.89
N LEU A 72 14.02 -12.73 10.85
CA LEU A 72 15.47 -12.54 10.96
C LEU A 72 15.83 -11.12 11.41
N VAL A 73 15.16 -10.11 10.85
CA VAL A 73 15.42 -8.69 11.17
C VAL A 73 14.91 -8.32 12.57
N ASN A 74 13.72 -8.78 12.95
CA ASN A 74 13.10 -8.38 14.21
C ASN A 74 13.83 -8.97 15.43
N HIS A 75 14.48 -10.13 15.30
CA HIS A 75 15.35 -10.69 16.33
C HIS A 75 16.62 -9.86 16.59
N LEU A 76 17.05 -9.04 15.64
CA LEU A 76 18.26 -8.21 15.75
C LEU A 76 17.96 -6.77 16.21
N VAL A 77 16.80 -6.22 15.84
CA VAL A 77 16.53 -4.76 15.93
C VAL A 77 15.44 -4.39 16.96
N ALA A 78 14.52 -5.29 17.31
CA ALA A 78 13.40 -4.94 18.21
C ALA A 78 12.90 -6.15 19.04
N PRO A 79 13.64 -6.58 20.07
CA PRO A 79 13.21 -7.69 20.90
C PRO A 79 12.01 -7.27 21.78
N CYS A 80 10.89 -7.99 21.63
CA CYS A 80 9.60 -7.75 22.32
C CYS A 80 9.69 -7.83 23.85
N ASN A 81 10.77 -8.37 24.42
CA ASN A 81 10.88 -8.72 25.84
C ASN A 81 11.24 -7.55 26.78
N MET A 82 11.49 -6.35 26.26
CA MET A 82 11.85 -5.16 27.06
C MET A 82 11.00 -3.91 26.72
N ASP A 83 9.93 -4.07 25.95
CA ASP A 83 9.10 -2.95 25.48
C ASP A 83 8.38 -2.20 26.61
N PHE A 84 8.08 -2.87 27.73
CA PHE A 84 7.46 -2.26 28.91
C PHE A 84 8.27 -1.08 29.50
N MET A 85 9.59 -1.06 29.25
CA MET A 85 10.49 0.03 29.66
C MET A 85 10.39 1.25 28.74
N LEU A 86 9.73 1.14 27.58
CA LEU A 86 9.52 2.22 26.63
C LEU A 86 8.21 2.97 26.92
N PRO A 87 8.14 4.26 26.55
CA PRO A 87 6.87 5.00 26.52
C PRO A 87 5.82 4.26 25.68
N SER A 88 4.54 4.32 26.07
CA SER A 88 3.46 3.58 25.40
C SER A 88 3.42 3.76 23.89
N LYS A 89 3.78 4.96 23.39
CA LYS A 89 3.84 5.29 21.96
C LYS A 89 4.93 4.57 21.17
N ASP A 90 5.97 4.07 21.84
CA ASP A 90 7.13 3.42 21.23
C ASP A 90 7.16 1.90 21.49
N ARG A 91 6.15 1.38 22.20
CA ARG A 91 6.03 -0.05 22.49
C ARG A 91 5.78 -0.85 21.22
N TRP A 92 6.13 -2.12 21.28
CA TRP A 92 5.89 -3.06 20.19
C TRP A 92 4.41 -3.03 19.78
N PRO A 93 4.07 -2.99 18.48
CA PRO A 93 4.91 -3.27 17.31
C PRO A 93 5.61 -2.05 16.69
N ASN A 94 5.66 -0.91 17.36
CA ASN A 94 6.42 0.24 16.86
C ASN A 94 7.93 -0.03 16.92
N ILE A 95 8.69 0.63 16.04
CA ILE A 95 10.15 0.60 16.06
C ILE A 95 10.64 1.89 16.74
N PRO A 96 11.30 1.81 17.91
CA PRO A 96 11.70 3.01 18.63
C PRO A 96 12.68 3.85 17.80
N GLY A 97 12.51 5.18 17.82
CA GLY A 97 13.27 6.11 16.96
C GLY A 97 14.79 5.95 17.04
N GLN A 98 15.33 5.62 18.22
CA GLN A 98 16.77 5.37 18.41
C GLN A 98 17.30 4.20 17.55
N TYR A 99 16.52 3.15 17.35
CA TYR A 99 16.90 2.03 16.47
C TYR A 99 16.85 2.45 15.01
N LEU A 100 15.85 3.26 14.63
CA LEU A 100 15.74 3.81 13.29
C LEU A 100 16.92 4.75 12.97
N SER A 101 17.36 5.57 13.94
CA SER A 101 18.55 6.41 13.83
C SER A 101 19.82 5.59 13.68
N LEU A 102 19.99 4.53 14.47
CA LEU A 102 21.14 3.61 14.35
C LEU A 102 21.16 2.93 12.97
N MET A 103 19.99 2.48 12.48
CA MET A 103 19.86 1.89 11.16
C MET A 103 20.24 2.89 10.08
N THR A 104 19.75 4.13 10.18
CA THR A 104 20.09 5.23 9.24
C THR A 104 21.59 5.55 9.25
N ALA A 105 22.21 5.59 10.43
CA ALA A 105 23.65 5.83 10.56
C ALA A 105 24.48 4.68 9.96
N PHE A 106 24.07 3.43 10.21
CA PHE A 106 24.71 2.25 9.64
C PHE A 106 24.60 2.23 8.11
N GLN A 107 23.43 2.61 7.58
CA GLN A 107 23.17 2.78 6.15
C GLN A 107 24.07 3.84 5.52
N ALA A 108 24.18 5.02 6.16
CA ALA A 108 25.03 6.11 5.67
C ALA A 108 26.52 5.71 5.64
N ALA A 109 26.97 4.90 6.60
CA ALA A 109 28.33 4.39 6.65
C ALA A 109 28.60 3.29 5.60
N ASN A 110 27.56 2.58 5.13
CA ASN A 110 27.71 1.47 4.17
C ASN A 110 26.65 1.51 3.05
N PRO A 111 26.75 2.45 2.08
CA PRO A 111 25.73 2.64 1.04
C PRO A 111 25.41 1.39 0.20
N LEU A 112 26.40 0.51 0.00
CA LEU A 112 26.21 -0.74 -0.76
C LEU A 112 25.31 -1.76 -0.04
N LEU A 113 25.28 -1.77 1.30
CA LEU A 113 24.39 -2.64 2.10
C LEU A 113 22.92 -2.18 2.04
N VAL A 114 22.67 -0.91 1.71
CA VAL A 114 21.34 -0.27 1.71
C VAL A 114 20.49 -0.69 0.50
N THR A 115 21.13 -1.02 -0.62
CA THR A 115 20.45 -1.51 -1.84
C THR A 115 19.71 -2.85 -1.64
N GLY A 116 19.93 -3.53 -0.50
CA GLY A 116 19.39 -4.86 -0.23
C GLY A 116 17.87 -4.94 -0.10
N VAL A 117 17.19 -3.90 0.44
CA VAL A 117 15.72 -3.97 0.63
C VAL A 117 14.97 -3.83 -0.70
N PRO A 118 15.21 -2.80 -1.54
CA PRO A 118 14.61 -2.76 -2.87
C PRO A 118 14.99 -3.97 -3.71
N GLN A 119 16.23 -4.46 -3.65
CA GLN A 119 16.65 -5.66 -4.38
C GLN A 119 15.91 -6.92 -3.91
N TYR A 120 15.69 -7.06 -2.59
CA TYR A 120 14.88 -8.14 -2.03
C TYR A 120 13.44 -8.05 -2.50
N LEU A 121 12.84 -6.85 -2.47
CA LEU A 121 11.47 -6.63 -2.95
C LEU A 121 11.34 -6.94 -4.45
N SER A 122 12.30 -6.52 -5.29
CA SER A 122 12.33 -6.85 -6.72
C SER A 122 12.40 -8.37 -6.93
N ASN A 123 13.25 -9.08 -6.18
CA ASN A 123 13.31 -10.54 -6.21
C ASN A 123 12.01 -11.20 -5.70
N LEU A 124 11.40 -10.66 -4.65
CA LEU A 124 10.12 -11.14 -4.10
C LEU A 124 9.01 -11.02 -5.14
N VAL A 125 8.86 -9.86 -5.79
CA VAL A 125 7.85 -9.62 -6.82
C VAL A 125 8.12 -10.52 -8.03
N LYS A 126 9.37 -10.55 -8.54
CA LYS A 126 9.78 -11.38 -9.67
C LYS A 126 9.49 -12.86 -9.47
N THR A 127 9.69 -13.38 -8.26
CA THR A 127 9.45 -14.80 -7.94
C THR A 127 8.00 -15.11 -7.56
N SER A 128 7.15 -14.09 -7.44
CA SER A 128 5.72 -14.24 -7.10
C SER A 128 4.81 -14.10 -8.33
N ILE A 129 5.32 -13.50 -9.40
CA ILE A 129 4.66 -13.34 -10.70
C ILE A 129 5.40 -14.22 -11.72
N PRO A 130 4.91 -15.45 -12.01
CA PRO A 130 5.58 -16.38 -12.91
C PRO A 130 5.49 -15.96 -14.38
N ASP A 131 4.40 -15.29 -14.77
CA ASP A 131 4.19 -14.74 -16.10
C ASP A 131 3.86 -13.25 -16.01
N TRP A 132 4.75 -12.41 -16.53
CA TRP A 132 4.56 -10.96 -16.52
C TRP A 132 3.56 -10.47 -17.57
N GLN A 133 3.30 -11.23 -18.64
CA GLN A 133 2.25 -10.87 -19.60
C GLN A 133 0.88 -10.84 -18.91
N SER A 134 0.65 -11.72 -17.92
CA SER A 134 -0.56 -11.71 -17.10
C SER A 134 -0.84 -10.36 -16.43
N VAL A 135 0.18 -9.55 -16.09
CA VAL A 135 0.00 -8.23 -15.45
C VAL A 135 0.05 -7.10 -16.47
N GLN A 136 0.86 -7.25 -17.52
CA GLN A 136 1.09 -6.20 -18.52
C GLN A 136 -0.01 -6.15 -19.60
N GLU A 137 -0.54 -7.31 -20.00
CA GLU A 137 -1.44 -7.43 -21.16
C GLU A 137 -2.76 -8.14 -20.81
N GLY A 138 -2.86 -8.71 -19.60
CA GLY A 138 -4.03 -9.46 -19.12
C GLY A 138 -5.34 -8.67 -19.08
N ARG A 139 -6.44 -9.40 -18.86
CA ARG A 139 -7.82 -8.88 -18.90
C ARG A 139 -8.06 -7.87 -17.76
N VAL A 140 -7.74 -8.26 -16.54
CA VAL A 140 -7.68 -7.37 -15.38
C VAL A 140 -6.44 -6.49 -15.53
N LYS A 141 -6.61 -5.18 -15.51
CA LYS A 141 -5.49 -4.23 -15.61
C LYS A 141 -4.90 -3.95 -14.24
N CYS A 142 -3.65 -3.47 -14.23
CA CYS A 142 -3.01 -2.98 -13.01
C CYS A 142 -2.42 -1.59 -13.27
N ALA A 143 -2.50 -0.73 -12.26
CA ALA A 143 -1.84 0.55 -12.24
C ALA A 143 -1.08 0.72 -10.93
N VAL A 144 0.16 1.16 -11.02
CA VAL A 144 0.96 1.54 -9.86
C VAL A 144 1.60 2.89 -10.12
N ASN A 145 2.12 3.55 -9.08
CA ASN A 145 2.82 4.82 -9.26
C ASN A 145 4.16 4.87 -8.55
N THR A 146 5.04 5.74 -9.02
CA THR A 146 6.35 6.01 -8.44
C THR A 146 6.73 7.47 -8.65
N VAL A 147 7.69 7.97 -7.88
CA VAL A 147 8.28 9.29 -8.09
C VAL A 147 9.69 9.10 -8.65
N GLN A 148 9.92 9.56 -9.87
CA GLN A 148 11.25 9.65 -10.45
C GLN A 148 11.93 10.90 -9.92
N GLU A 149 13.20 10.80 -9.49
CA GLU A 149 14.02 11.93 -9.07
C GLU A 149 15.35 11.92 -9.83
N HIS A 150 15.72 13.06 -10.39
CA HIS A 150 17.01 13.24 -11.04
C HIS A 150 18.12 13.50 -10.01
N VAL A 151 19.13 12.64 -9.97
CA VAL A 151 20.12 12.57 -8.88
C VAL A 151 20.95 13.84 -8.69
N LEU A 152 21.19 14.63 -9.74
CA LEU A 152 22.00 15.86 -9.64
C LEU A 152 21.17 17.11 -9.40
N THR A 153 19.93 17.15 -9.86
CA THR A 153 19.11 18.38 -9.86
C THR A 153 18.04 18.34 -8.78
N GLY A 154 17.69 17.15 -8.28
CA GLY A 154 16.58 16.95 -7.35
C GLY A 154 15.21 17.18 -7.99
N GLN A 155 15.13 17.35 -9.31
CA GLN A 155 13.85 17.45 -10.01
C GLN A 155 13.08 16.14 -9.88
N THR A 156 11.80 16.23 -9.53
CA THR A 156 10.92 15.09 -9.33
C THR A 156 9.77 15.09 -10.32
N ASP A 157 9.48 13.93 -10.90
CA ASP A 157 8.31 13.69 -11.74
C ASP A 157 7.49 12.50 -11.21
N HIS A 158 6.16 12.64 -11.18
CA HIS A 158 5.24 11.56 -10.80
C HIS A 158 4.93 10.69 -12.02
N LEU A 159 5.10 9.38 -11.87
CA LEU A 159 4.87 8.42 -12.94
C LEU A 159 3.82 7.41 -12.52
N ILE A 160 2.83 7.19 -13.39
CA ILE A 160 1.89 6.07 -13.31
C ILE A 160 2.37 4.99 -14.27
N LEU A 161 2.69 3.81 -13.73
CA LEU A 161 3.13 2.65 -14.48
C LEU A 161 1.92 1.77 -14.79
N THR A 162 1.72 1.46 -16.07
CA THR A 162 0.69 0.55 -16.55
C THR A 162 1.24 -0.30 -17.69
N GLY A 163 0.52 -1.35 -18.07
CA GLY A 163 0.89 -2.16 -19.23
C GLY A 163 2.33 -2.67 -19.16
N ARG A 164 3.12 -2.41 -20.20
CA ARG A 164 4.52 -2.87 -20.30
C ARG A 164 5.49 -2.17 -19.34
N ASP A 165 5.09 -1.07 -18.71
CA ASP A 165 5.90 -0.42 -17.69
C ASP A 165 5.85 -1.15 -16.33
N LEU A 166 4.93 -2.11 -16.18
CA LEU A 166 4.84 -2.99 -15.01
C LEU A 166 5.91 -4.08 -15.10
N THR A 167 7.08 -3.77 -14.57
CA THR A 167 8.24 -4.67 -14.47
C THR A 167 8.58 -4.98 -13.01
N PRO A 168 9.37 -6.01 -12.70
CA PRO A 168 9.86 -6.25 -11.34
C PRO A 168 10.42 -4.98 -10.69
N ASP A 169 11.28 -4.24 -11.38
CA ASP A 169 11.85 -3.02 -10.80
C ASP A 169 10.82 -1.88 -10.75
N GLY A 170 9.88 -1.79 -11.70
CA GLY A 170 8.80 -0.79 -11.69
C GLY A 170 7.84 -0.95 -10.51
N ILE A 171 7.39 -2.18 -10.23
CA ILE A 171 6.57 -2.46 -9.03
C ILE A 171 7.36 -2.15 -7.76
N THR A 172 8.64 -2.52 -7.72
CA THR A 172 9.53 -2.24 -6.58
C THR A 172 9.72 -0.75 -6.36
N ALA A 173 9.83 0.03 -7.43
CA ALA A 173 9.95 1.49 -7.38
C ALA A 173 8.78 2.12 -6.63
N SER A 174 7.56 1.60 -6.82
CA SER A 174 6.37 2.03 -6.08
C SER A 174 6.47 1.80 -4.57
N ALA A 175 7.32 0.88 -4.11
CA ALA A 175 7.55 0.55 -2.70
C ALA A 175 8.94 0.96 -2.18
N ALA A 176 9.69 1.77 -2.94
CA ALA A 176 11.04 2.20 -2.61
C ALA A 176 11.00 3.43 -1.68
N LEU A 177 10.78 3.20 -0.39
CA LEU A 177 10.84 4.27 0.61
C LEU A 177 12.22 4.93 0.63
N LYS A 178 12.27 6.25 0.76
CA LYS A 178 13.53 7.04 0.78
C LYS A 178 14.53 6.53 1.83
N ARG A 179 14.03 6.08 2.99
CA ARG A 179 14.83 5.51 4.10
C ARG A 179 15.27 4.05 3.88
N MET A 180 14.76 3.37 2.85
CA MET A 180 15.13 1.99 2.50
C MET A 180 16.19 1.90 1.41
N GLY A 181 16.66 3.05 0.90
CA GLY A 181 17.68 3.13 -0.13
C GLY A 181 17.17 3.65 -1.47
N ASN A 182 18.11 3.91 -2.36
CA ASN A 182 17.80 4.29 -3.72
C ASN A 182 17.41 3.05 -4.52
N HIS A 183 16.42 3.20 -5.39
CA HIS A 183 16.02 2.16 -6.34
C HIS A 183 16.10 2.69 -7.76
N GLN A 184 16.42 1.81 -8.71
CA GLN A 184 16.52 2.13 -10.13
C GLN A 184 15.72 1.09 -10.92
N ILE A 185 15.10 1.53 -12.00
CA ILE A 185 14.38 0.65 -12.93
C ILE A 185 15.34 0.28 -14.05
N TRP A 186 15.92 -0.93 -14.02
CA TRP A 186 16.87 -1.38 -15.03
C TRP A 186 16.23 -2.24 -16.12
N ASP A 187 15.13 -2.90 -15.78
CA ASP A 187 14.39 -3.81 -16.64
C ASP A 187 13.37 -3.13 -17.58
N ASN A 188 13.26 -1.79 -17.53
CA ASN A 188 12.48 -0.99 -18.49
C ASN A 188 13.40 -0.05 -19.30
N PRO A 189 13.53 -0.23 -20.63
CA PRO A 189 14.43 0.57 -21.45
C PRO A 189 14.05 2.05 -21.55
N ASN A 190 12.78 2.40 -21.32
CA ASN A 190 12.31 3.79 -21.35
C ASN A 190 12.60 4.55 -20.06
N MET A 191 12.88 3.82 -18.98
CA MET A 191 13.05 4.36 -17.62
C MET A 191 14.47 4.14 -17.07
N ARG A 192 15.26 3.25 -17.68
CA ARG A 192 16.63 3.00 -17.24
C ARG A 192 17.53 4.21 -17.44
N GLY A 193 18.31 4.53 -16.42
CA GLY A 193 19.32 5.59 -16.50
C GLY A 193 20.03 5.80 -15.16
N PRO A 194 21.37 5.91 -15.14
CA PRO A 194 22.12 6.15 -13.91
C PRO A 194 21.79 7.51 -13.25
N GLN A 195 21.24 8.45 -14.02
CA GLN A 195 20.86 9.79 -13.56
C GLN A 195 19.52 9.86 -12.83
N TYR A 196 18.75 8.76 -12.79
CA TYR A 196 17.45 8.70 -12.14
C TYR A 196 17.45 7.67 -11.01
N ILE A 197 16.78 8.04 -9.93
CA ILE A 197 16.34 7.13 -8.87
C ILE A 197 14.83 7.21 -8.76
N TYR A 198 14.23 6.14 -8.25
CA TYR A 198 12.78 6.05 -8.10
C TYR A 198 12.44 5.86 -6.64
N ARG A 199 11.36 6.52 -6.22
CA ARG A 199 10.85 6.51 -4.85
C ARG A 199 9.40 6.05 -4.83
N ASP A 200 8.97 5.63 -3.65
CA ASP A 200 7.59 5.25 -3.37
C ASP A 200 6.61 6.31 -3.91
N GLY A 201 5.61 5.87 -4.67
CA GLY A 201 4.61 6.77 -5.26
C GLY A 201 3.76 7.48 -4.21
N GLY A 202 3.72 6.94 -2.99
CA GLY A 202 3.00 7.48 -1.85
C GLY A 202 3.53 8.83 -1.38
N TYR A 203 4.66 9.32 -1.88
CA TYR A 203 5.07 10.71 -1.64
C TYR A 203 4.23 11.74 -2.41
N ILE A 204 3.51 11.32 -3.46
CA ILE A 204 2.66 12.19 -4.27
C ILE A 204 1.20 11.73 -4.25
N GLN A 205 0.91 10.43 -4.34
CA GLN A 205 -0.47 9.92 -4.39
C GLN A 205 -0.57 8.45 -3.91
N ASN A 206 -1.60 8.09 -3.14
CA ASN A 206 -1.76 6.75 -2.56
C ASN A 206 -3.25 6.31 -2.52
N PRO A 207 -3.80 5.59 -3.52
CA PRO A 207 -3.19 5.09 -4.77
C PRO A 207 -3.48 6.00 -5.98
N PRO A 208 -2.91 5.75 -7.18
CA PRO A 208 -3.27 6.53 -8.37
C PRO A 208 -4.73 6.27 -8.78
N LEU A 209 -5.54 7.33 -8.77
CA LEU A 209 -7.00 7.25 -9.03
C LEU A 209 -7.37 7.43 -10.50
N GLU A 210 -6.60 8.20 -11.27
CA GLU A 210 -6.89 8.48 -12.68
C GLU A 210 -7.09 7.20 -13.52
N PRO A 211 -6.23 6.15 -13.43
CA PRO A 211 -6.45 4.91 -14.16
C PRO A 211 -7.71 4.16 -13.75
N LEU A 212 -8.15 4.31 -12.49
CA LEU A 212 -9.40 3.71 -12.03
C LEU A 212 -10.60 4.41 -12.66
N ILE A 213 -10.57 5.74 -12.74
CA ILE A 213 -11.63 6.56 -13.35
C ILE A 213 -11.71 6.28 -14.85
N ASP A 214 -10.57 6.26 -15.54
CA ASP A 214 -10.48 6.01 -16.99
C ASP A 214 -10.98 4.62 -17.39
N ALA A 215 -10.91 3.64 -16.48
CA ALA A 215 -11.48 2.31 -16.70
C ALA A 215 -13.03 2.29 -16.69
N ASN A 216 -13.66 3.44 -16.39
CA ASN A 216 -15.10 3.66 -16.31
C ASN A 216 -15.83 2.57 -15.49
N PRO A 217 -15.48 2.39 -14.20
CA PRO A 217 -16.07 1.38 -13.34
C PRO A 217 -17.46 1.80 -12.86
N THR A 218 -18.32 0.82 -12.58
CA THR A 218 -19.59 1.07 -11.88
C THR A 218 -19.37 1.28 -10.39
N ASP A 219 -18.38 0.57 -9.83
CA ASP A 219 -18.08 0.51 -8.41
C ASP A 219 -16.57 0.54 -8.19
N ILE A 220 -16.10 1.34 -7.23
CA ILE A 220 -14.72 1.36 -6.74
C ILE A 220 -14.74 0.91 -5.28
N ILE A 221 -13.93 -0.11 -4.98
CA ILE A 221 -13.72 -0.58 -3.61
C ILE A 221 -12.32 -0.15 -3.16
N MET A 222 -12.28 0.69 -2.14
CA MET A 222 -11.05 1.21 -1.57
C MET A 222 -10.68 0.46 -0.29
N ILE A 223 -9.46 -0.08 -0.23
CA ILE A 223 -8.88 -0.59 1.02
C ILE A 223 -7.98 0.49 1.61
N ILE A 224 -8.42 1.03 2.75
CA ILE A 224 -7.85 2.20 3.41
C ILE A 224 -7.11 1.75 4.67
N LEU A 225 -5.81 2.03 4.71
CA LEU A 225 -4.91 1.64 5.78
C LEU A 225 -4.70 2.73 6.84
N HIS A 226 -5.29 3.91 6.71
CA HIS A 226 -5.08 5.00 7.68
C HIS A 226 -6.31 5.21 8.55
N ASP A 227 -6.07 5.39 9.85
CA ASP A 227 -7.05 5.93 10.76
C ASP A 227 -6.88 7.45 10.84
N HIS A 228 -7.95 8.18 10.55
CA HIS A 228 -7.99 9.65 10.55
C HIS A 228 -7.99 10.23 11.95
N THR A 229 -8.30 9.41 12.95
CA THR A 229 -8.30 9.81 14.35
C THR A 229 -6.93 9.66 15.00
N ALA A 230 -5.95 9.07 14.28
CA ALA A 230 -4.59 8.95 14.77
C ALA A 230 -3.95 10.35 14.90
N PRO A 231 -3.39 10.70 16.06
CA PRO A 231 -2.70 11.97 16.24
C PRO A 231 -1.53 12.08 15.25
N GLU A 232 -1.27 13.29 14.74
CA GLU A 232 -0.12 13.54 13.85
C GLU A 232 1.16 12.97 14.49
N ALA A 233 1.86 12.12 13.75
CA ALA A 233 3.15 11.62 14.18
C ALA A 233 4.10 12.81 14.40
N ASP A 234 4.97 12.69 15.40
CA ASP A 234 6.08 13.62 15.58
C ASP A 234 6.83 13.75 14.23
N PRO A 235 6.97 14.95 13.65
CA PRO A 235 7.61 15.14 12.34
C PRO A 235 9.02 14.57 12.27
N SER A 236 9.71 14.42 13.41
CA SER A 236 11.04 13.79 13.48
C SER A 236 11.00 12.26 13.35
N LEU A 237 9.86 11.64 13.66
CA LEU A 237 9.62 10.19 13.63
C LEU A 237 8.78 9.75 12.43
N ALA A 238 8.08 10.67 11.77
CA ALA A 238 7.38 10.39 10.53
C ALA A 238 8.35 9.77 9.51
N LEU A 239 7.97 8.63 8.94
CA LEU A 239 8.45 8.26 7.61
C LEU A 239 8.14 9.47 6.72
N ASP A 240 9.14 9.97 5.98
CA ASP A 240 9.04 11.19 5.16
C ASP A 240 7.60 11.40 4.65
N LYS A 241 6.97 12.55 4.94
CA LYS A 241 5.50 12.75 4.81
C LYS A 241 4.91 12.01 3.60
N MET A 242 4.29 10.86 3.86
CA MET A 242 3.52 10.12 2.86
C MET A 242 2.15 10.80 2.70
N TYR A 243 1.60 10.70 1.50
CA TYR A 243 0.31 11.24 1.09
C TYR A 243 -0.82 10.41 1.71
N ASP A 244 -0.96 10.51 3.04
CA ASP A 244 -1.94 9.76 3.82
C ASP A 244 -3.22 10.59 4.07
N ARG A 245 -3.10 11.93 4.00
CA ARG A 245 -4.14 12.88 4.45
C ARG A 245 -5.26 13.10 3.43
N GLU A 246 -4.95 13.07 2.13
CA GLU A 246 -5.88 13.58 1.11
C GLU A 246 -6.77 12.50 0.47
N ILE A 247 -6.60 11.21 0.78
CA ILE A 247 -7.41 10.17 0.11
C ILE A 247 -8.91 10.27 0.43
N HIS A 248 -9.29 10.70 1.64
CA HIS A 248 -10.71 10.93 1.95
C HIS A 248 -11.26 12.17 1.26
N THR A 249 -10.40 13.16 1.01
CA THR A 249 -10.66 14.38 0.23
C THR A 249 -10.83 14.03 -1.25
N ASP A 250 -9.96 13.21 -1.82
CA ASP A 250 -10.09 12.66 -3.18
C ASP A 250 -11.38 11.84 -3.35
N LEU A 251 -11.67 10.93 -2.40
CA LEU A 251 -12.90 10.13 -2.44
C LEU A 251 -14.15 10.97 -2.23
N ALA A 252 -14.08 12.00 -1.38
CA ALA A 252 -15.17 12.95 -1.20
C ALA A 252 -15.41 13.72 -2.49
N ARG A 253 -14.36 14.16 -3.19
CA ARG A 253 -14.46 14.81 -4.50
C ARG A 253 -15.12 13.88 -5.52
N LEU A 254 -14.71 12.62 -5.61
CA LEU A 254 -15.34 11.64 -6.50
C LEU A 254 -16.81 11.39 -6.15
N THR A 255 -17.14 11.33 -4.87
CA THR A 255 -18.51 11.08 -4.40
C THR A 255 -19.43 12.29 -4.64
N LEU A 256 -18.91 13.50 -4.54
CA LEU A 256 -19.70 14.74 -4.56
C LEU A 256 -19.74 15.43 -5.93
N HIS A 257 -18.68 15.30 -6.74
CA HIS A 257 -18.51 16.03 -7.99
C HIS A 257 -18.97 15.23 -9.22
N ASP A 258 -18.93 13.90 -9.13
CA ASP A 258 -19.42 13.01 -10.17
C ASP A 258 -20.89 12.69 -9.86
N SER A 259 -21.78 12.79 -10.85
CA SER A 259 -23.24 12.80 -10.67
C SER A 259 -23.85 11.43 -10.27
N ASN A 260 -23.25 10.73 -9.30
CA ASN A 260 -23.49 9.32 -8.93
C ASN A 260 -23.17 8.30 -10.04
N LEU A 261 -22.25 8.61 -10.97
CA LEU A 261 -21.86 7.63 -12.02
C LEU A 261 -20.99 6.49 -11.45
N ILE A 262 -20.06 6.82 -10.55
CA ILE A 262 -19.16 5.85 -9.91
C ILE A 262 -19.56 5.67 -8.45
N ARG A 263 -19.86 4.42 -8.06
CA ARG A 263 -20.20 4.06 -6.67
C ARG A 263 -18.95 3.80 -5.87
N ILE A 264 -18.86 4.38 -4.68
CA ILE A 264 -17.68 4.27 -3.83
C ILE A 264 -17.98 3.42 -2.61
N HIS A 265 -17.08 2.49 -2.33
CA HIS A 265 -17.07 1.65 -1.15
C HIS A 265 -15.70 1.71 -0.48
N ALA A 266 -15.68 1.59 0.84
CA ALA A 266 -14.44 1.61 1.60
C ALA A 266 -14.41 0.51 2.66
N ILE A 267 -13.26 -0.15 2.76
CA ILE A 267 -12.91 -1.11 3.81
C ILE A 267 -11.70 -0.51 4.50
N GLN A 268 -11.87 -0.14 5.77
CA GLN A 268 -10.86 0.58 6.52
C GLN A 268 -10.31 -0.30 7.63
N ILE A 269 -9.05 -0.08 7.98
CA ILE A 269 -8.51 -0.61 9.21
C ILE A 269 -9.22 0.06 10.39
N GLU A 270 -9.94 -0.71 11.19
CA GLU A 270 -10.61 -0.20 12.39
C GLU A 270 -9.60 -0.21 13.54
N MET A 271 -9.29 0.97 14.08
CA MET A 271 -8.53 1.12 15.31
C MET A 271 -9.43 1.74 16.37
N SER A 272 -9.57 1.07 17.51
CA SER A 272 -10.21 1.66 18.68
C SER A 272 -9.13 2.41 19.48
N ASP A 273 -9.26 3.73 19.63
CA ASP A 273 -8.28 4.59 20.31
C ASP A 273 -6.85 4.46 19.75
N GLY A 274 -6.73 4.36 18.42
CA GLY A 274 -5.45 4.17 17.72
C GLY A 274 -4.79 2.83 17.98
N ALA A 275 -5.54 1.84 18.48
CA ALA A 275 -5.03 0.51 18.78
C ALA A 275 -5.65 -0.61 17.94
N ILE A 276 -4.82 -1.58 17.58
CA ILE A 276 -5.23 -2.88 17.02
C ILE A 276 -4.77 -3.96 17.99
N ASN A 277 -5.68 -4.82 18.44
CA ASN A 277 -5.38 -5.87 19.43
C ASN A 277 -4.70 -5.31 20.71
N GLY A 278 -5.06 -4.08 21.11
CA GLY A 278 -4.47 -3.38 22.25
C GLY A 278 -3.10 -2.74 22.00
N TRP A 279 -2.59 -2.76 20.77
CA TRP A 279 -1.32 -2.10 20.41
C TRP A 279 -1.57 -0.71 19.83
N HIS A 280 -1.09 0.33 20.51
CA HIS A 280 -1.11 1.69 19.97
C HIS A 280 -0.11 1.83 18.83
N LEU A 281 -0.59 2.06 17.61
CA LEU A 281 0.26 2.08 16.43
C LEU A 281 0.70 3.51 16.09
N ASN A 282 1.95 3.64 15.64
CA ASN A 282 2.48 4.83 15.00
C ASN A 282 3.09 4.47 13.64
N ASP A 283 3.55 5.47 12.88
CA ASP A 283 4.10 5.27 11.53
C ASP A 283 5.26 4.28 11.46
N THR A 284 6.07 4.17 12.49
CA THR A 284 7.22 3.24 12.49
C THR A 284 6.79 1.77 12.49
N SER A 285 5.57 1.46 12.95
CA SER A 285 5.03 0.09 12.88
C SER A 285 4.87 -0.42 11.44
N LYS A 286 4.73 0.49 10.46
CA LYS A 286 4.72 0.16 9.02
C LYS A 286 6.02 -0.51 8.55
N LEU A 287 7.10 -0.41 9.32
CA LEU A 287 8.38 -1.07 9.04
C LEU A 287 8.51 -2.44 9.74
N ASN A 288 7.60 -2.77 10.65
CA ASN A 288 7.66 -4.00 11.41
C ASN A 288 7.16 -5.19 10.58
N ALA A 289 8.05 -6.09 10.23
CA ALA A 289 7.75 -7.32 9.48
C ALA A 289 7.65 -8.58 10.37
N SER A 290 7.51 -8.43 11.69
CA SER A 290 7.36 -9.56 12.62
C SER A 290 6.20 -10.47 12.20
N PRO A 291 6.40 -11.81 12.15
CA PRO A 291 5.33 -12.74 11.80
C PRO A 291 4.04 -12.52 12.60
N LYS A 292 4.16 -12.31 13.92
CA LYS A 292 3.02 -12.05 14.80
C LYS A 292 2.24 -10.80 14.40
N PHE A 293 2.92 -9.73 14.00
CA PHE A 293 2.28 -8.48 13.60
C PHE A 293 1.65 -8.60 12.21
N ILE A 294 2.35 -9.22 11.25
CA ILE A 294 1.82 -9.49 9.91
C ILE A 294 0.58 -10.37 9.97
N ASP A 295 0.60 -11.46 10.75
CA ASP A 295 -0.56 -12.35 10.88
C ASP A 295 -1.76 -11.63 11.53
N ALA A 296 -1.52 -10.75 12.51
CA ALA A 296 -2.56 -9.94 13.12
C ALA A 296 -3.19 -8.93 12.13
N LEU A 297 -2.37 -8.23 11.35
CA LEU A 297 -2.85 -7.32 10.30
C LEU A 297 -3.64 -8.07 9.23
N TYR A 298 -3.13 -9.23 8.79
CA TYR A 298 -3.77 -10.07 7.80
C TYR A 298 -5.15 -10.55 8.26
N GLU A 299 -5.26 -11.05 9.50
CA GLU A 299 -6.57 -11.46 10.05
C GLU A 299 -7.51 -10.27 10.25
N ALA A 300 -7.01 -9.10 10.69
CA ALA A 300 -7.82 -7.89 10.78
C ALA A 300 -8.42 -7.50 9.42
N GLY A 301 -7.63 -7.62 8.33
CA GLY A 301 -8.11 -7.40 6.97
C GLY A 301 -9.22 -8.38 6.56
N ARG A 302 -9.06 -9.67 6.90
CA ARG A 302 -10.09 -10.68 6.64
C ARG A 302 -11.38 -10.38 7.39
N VAL A 303 -11.29 -10.02 8.66
CA VAL A 303 -12.45 -9.68 9.51
C VAL A 303 -13.16 -8.45 8.94
N ALA A 304 -12.43 -7.38 8.61
CA ALA A 304 -12.99 -6.16 8.04
C ALA A 304 -13.70 -6.42 6.70
N ALA A 305 -13.09 -7.21 5.80
CA ALA A 305 -13.71 -7.57 4.53
C ALA A 305 -14.96 -8.45 4.70
N LYS A 306 -14.94 -9.41 5.63
CA LYS A 306 -16.12 -10.24 5.94
C LYS A 306 -17.28 -9.38 6.46
N LYS A 307 -17.00 -8.50 7.42
CA LYS A 307 -17.97 -7.54 7.97
C LYS A 307 -18.56 -6.68 6.85
N TRP A 308 -17.69 -6.09 6.02
CA TRP A 308 -18.11 -5.25 4.92
C TRP A 308 -19.01 -6.00 3.92
N LEU A 309 -18.67 -7.24 3.55
CA LEU A 309 -19.51 -8.05 2.66
C LEU A 309 -20.88 -8.36 3.26
N ILE A 310 -20.96 -8.66 4.57
CA ILE A 310 -22.24 -8.92 5.25
C ILE A 310 -23.14 -7.67 5.20
N GLU A 311 -22.55 -6.49 5.41
CA GLU A 311 -23.28 -5.24 5.53
C GLU A 311 -23.58 -4.57 4.17
N ASN A 312 -22.73 -4.79 3.16
CA ASN A 312 -22.69 -3.91 1.98
C ASN A 312 -22.69 -4.64 0.63
N ARG A 313 -22.57 -5.98 0.59
CA ARG A 313 -22.47 -6.71 -0.69
C ARG A 313 -23.66 -6.42 -1.61
N ASP A 314 -24.86 -6.35 -1.05
CA ASP A 314 -26.10 -6.18 -1.84
C ASP A 314 -26.24 -4.76 -2.42
N HIS A 315 -25.37 -3.81 -2.03
CA HIS A 315 -25.33 -2.46 -2.58
C HIS A 315 -24.42 -2.34 -3.82
N LEU A 316 -23.62 -3.37 -4.13
CA LEU A 316 -22.76 -3.38 -5.31
C LEU A 316 -23.59 -3.27 -6.59
N GLY A 317 -23.26 -2.28 -7.43
CA GLY A 317 -23.99 -1.98 -8.65
C GLY A 317 -25.29 -1.20 -8.43
N SER A 318 -25.68 -0.89 -7.19
CA SER A 318 -26.88 -0.09 -6.88
C SER A 318 -26.55 1.27 -6.28
N GLU A 319 -25.78 1.33 -5.18
CA GLU A 319 -25.45 2.58 -4.49
C GLU A 319 -24.10 2.56 -3.75
N SER A 320 -23.50 3.74 -3.55
CA SER A 320 -22.30 3.90 -2.74
C SER A 320 -22.56 3.55 -1.28
N THR A 321 -21.61 2.89 -0.61
CA THR A 321 -21.66 2.66 0.84
C THR A 321 -20.63 3.49 1.61
N TYR A 322 -19.67 4.10 0.91
CA TYR A 322 -18.82 5.13 1.49
C TYR A 322 -19.59 6.45 1.67
N ARG A 323 -19.33 7.13 2.79
CA ARG A 323 -19.81 8.49 3.07
C ARG A 323 -18.58 9.38 3.35
N PRO A 324 -18.46 10.54 2.67
CA PRO A 324 -17.40 11.50 2.95
C PRO A 324 -17.31 11.86 4.43
N LYS A 325 -16.09 11.94 4.96
CA LYS A 325 -15.85 12.39 6.34
C LYS A 325 -15.93 13.92 6.41
N ASP A 326 -16.42 14.46 7.54
CA ASP A 326 -16.63 15.91 7.70
C ASP A 326 -15.38 16.76 7.41
N HIS A 327 -14.20 16.31 7.84
CA HIS A 327 -12.95 17.03 7.58
C HIS A 327 -12.62 17.12 6.09
N ALA A 328 -12.89 16.05 5.32
CA ALA A 328 -12.63 16.00 3.89
C ALA A 328 -13.57 16.93 3.13
N VAL A 329 -14.85 16.97 3.55
CA VAL A 329 -15.83 17.93 3.02
C VAL A 329 -15.42 19.37 3.32
N ALA A 330 -14.93 19.64 4.54
CA ALA A 330 -14.46 20.97 4.92
C ALA A 330 -13.21 21.40 4.12
N GLU A 331 -12.28 20.50 3.86
CA GLU A 331 -11.09 20.76 3.04
C GLU A 331 -11.47 21.08 1.58
N LEU A 332 -12.39 20.32 1.00
CA LEU A 332 -12.89 20.59 -0.36
C LEU A 332 -13.63 21.93 -0.45
N ALA A 333 -14.43 22.27 0.56
CA ALA A 333 -15.08 23.58 0.62
C ALA A 333 -14.05 24.72 0.69
N ALA A 334 -12.96 24.54 1.44
CA ALA A 334 -11.88 25.51 1.54
C ALA A 334 -11.08 25.65 0.23
N SER A 335 -11.01 24.62 -0.61
CA SER A 335 -10.36 24.68 -1.93
C SER A 335 -11.21 25.38 -3.00
N GLY A 336 -12.36 25.97 -2.64
CA GLY A 336 -13.23 26.70 -3.55
C GLY A 336 -14.21 25.81 -4.35
N LEU A 337 -14.30 24.52 -4.03
CA LEU A 337 -15.36 23.64 -4.53
C LEU A 337 -16.57 23.78 -3.60
N HIS A 338 -17.52 24.62 -3.99
CA HIS A 338 -18.80 24.75 -3.28
C HIS A 338 -19.77 23.67 -3.79
N TYR A 339 -20.23 22.82 -2.86
CA TYR A 339 -21.25 21.79 -3.09
C TYR A 339 -22.66 22.33 -2.82
#